data_AF-A0A3M2WKB5-F1
#
_entry.id   AF-A0A3M2WKB5-F1
#
_cell.length_a   1.000
_cell.length_b   1.000
_cell.length_c   1.000
_cell.angle_alpha   90.00
_cell.angle_beta   90.00
_cell.angle_gamma   90.00
#
_symmetry.space_group_name_H-M   'P 1'
#
loop_
_entity.id
_entity.type
_entity.pdbx_description
1 polymer ?
#
loop_
_entity_poly.entity_id
_entity_poly.type
_entity_poly.pdbx_seq_one_letter_code
_entity_poly.pdbx_strand_id
1 'polypeptide(L)' 'LGANPMELTNVLCRASHENRCSVVTSRLTRHGECSALILQVSGSWDALARLETGLSSLSKKHAFTTSVVRSATL' A
#
# COMPACT_ATOMS: atom_id res chain seq x y z
N LEU A 1 -6.85 5.58 0.67
CA LEU A 1 -8.22 5.83 1.16
C LEU A 1 -9.19 5.13 0.22
N GLY A 2 -10.14 4.35 0.76
CA GLY A 2 -11.15 3.65 -0.04
C GLY A 2 -12.28 3.12 0.83
N ALA A 3 -13.38 2.71 0.20
CA ALA A 3 -14.59 2.27 0.92
C ALA A 3 -14.41 0.90 1.62
N ASN A 4 -13.66 -0.02 1.00
CA ASN A 4 -13.51 -1.39 1.48
C ASN A 4 -12.16 -1.63 2.17
N PRO A 5 -12.10 -1.69 3.51
CA PRO A 5 -10.84 -1.85 4.24
C PRO A 5 -10.18 -3.22 4.00
N MET A 6 -10.98 -4.28 3.89
CA MET A 6 -10.50 -5.65 3.67
C MET A 6 -9.88 -5.82 2.29
N GLU A 7 -10.53 -5.25 1.27
CA GLU A 7 -10.02 -5.28 -0.10
C GLU A 7 -8.70 -4.51 -0.21
N LEU A 8 -8.65 -3.30 0.36
CA LEU A 8 -7.43 -2.49 0.45
C LEU A 8 -6.28 -3.26 1.09
N THR A 9 -6.54 -3.90 2.23
CA THR A 9 -5.51 -4.67 2.94
C THR A 9 -5.02 -5.85 2.10
N ASN A 10 -5.93 -6.59 1.50
CA ASN A 10 -5.59 -7.77 0.71
C ASN A 10 -4.77 -7.40 -0.54
N VAL A 11 -5.21 -6.37 -1.27
CA VAL A 11 -4.51 -5.86 -2.46
C VAL A 11 -3.10 -5.35 -2.12
N LEU A 12 -2.97 -4.53 -1.06
CA LEU A 12 -1.67 -3.95 -0.69
C LEU A 12 -0.70 -4.97 -0.09
N CYS A 13 -1.18 -5.88 0.77
CA CYS A 13 -0.33 -6.96 1.31
C CYS A 13 0.13 -7.90 0.19
N ARG A 14 -0.77 -8.28 -0.73
CA ARG A 14 -0.44 -9.12 -1.87
C ARG A 14 0.58 -8.44 -2.78
N ALA A 15 0.37 -7.18 -3.14
CA ALA A 15 1.32 -6.42 -3.95
C ALA A 15 2.69 -6.32 -3.27
N SER A 16 2.73 -6.12 -1.95
CA SER A 16 3.99 -6.09 -1.19
C SER A 16 4.72 -7.43 -1.28
N HIS A 17 3.99 -8.54 -1.08
CA HIS A 17 4.56 -9.88 -1.15
C HIS A 17 5.05 -10.26 -2.56
N GLU A 18 4.27 -9.96 -3.60
CA GLU A 18 4.62 -10.20 -5.01
C GLU A 18 5.90 -9.44 -5.43
N ASN A 19 6.11 -8.23 -4.88
CA ASN A 19 7.29 -7.42 -5.13
C ASN A 19 8.43 -7.71 -4.14
N ARG A 20 8.35 -8.77 -3.32
CA ARG A 20 9.37 -9.11 -2.30
C ARG A 20 9.66 -7.98 -1.29
N CYS A 21 8.65 -7.18 -0.98
CA CYS A 21 8.69 -6.17 0.06
C CYS A 21 8.15 -6.76 1.38
N SER A 22 8.85 -6.49 2.49
CA SER A 22 8.42 -6.86 3.83
C SER A 22 7.56 -5.75 4.43
N VAL A 23 6.42 -6.10 5.02
CA VAL A 23 5.55 -5.15 5.73
C VAL A 23 6.10 -4.94 7.15
N VAL A 24 6.56 -3.73 7.43
CA VAL A 24 7.13 -3.33 8.73
C VAL A 24 6.02 -2.94 9.71
N THR A 25 5.06 -2.14 9.25
CA THR A 25 3.89 -1.78 10.03
C THR A 25 2.68 -1.61 9.13
N SER A 26 1.51 -1.99 9.64
CA SER A 26 0.23 -1.75 9.01
C SER A 26 -0.69 -1.11 10.05
N ARG A 27 -1.31 0.01 9.68
CA ARG A 27 -2.35 0.66 10.48
C ARG A 27 -3.57 0.90 9.61
N LEU A 28 -4.66 0.24 9.97
CA LEU A 28 -5.95 0.42 9.34
C LEU A 28 -6.84 1.24 10.29
N THR A 29 -7.34 2.37 9.82
CA THR A 29 -8.35 3.15 10.51
C THR A 29 -9.60 3.25 9.66
N ARG A 30 -10.76 3.06 10.28
CA ARG A 30 -12.07 3.21 9.64
C ARG A 30 -12.72 4.49 10.15
N HIS A 31 -13.10 5.35 9.21
CA HIS A 31 -13.75 6.63 9.46
C HIS A 31 -15.11 6.61 8.75
N GLY A 32 -16.13 6.07 9.43
CA GLY A 32 -17.48 5.93 8.88
C GLY A 32 -17.51 5.09 7.60
N GLU A 33 -17.75 5.77 6.48
CA GLU A 33 -17.87 5.19 5.13
C GLU A 33 -16.50 5.05 4.42
N CYS A 34 -15.45 5.70 4.93
CA CYS A 34 -14.11 5.65 4.37
C CYS A 34 -13.16 4.86 5.27
N SER A 35 -12.18 4.19 4.66
CA SER A 35 -11.09 3.51 5.34
C SER A 35 -9.74 4.04 4.89
N ALA A 36 -8.86 4.30 5.85
CA ALA A 36 -7.47 4.68 5.62
C ALA A 36 -6.57 3.52 6.04
N LEU A 37 -5.72 3.07 5.11
CA LEU A 37 -4.71 2.07 5.37
C LEU A 37 -3.35 2.72 5.15
N ILE A 38 -2.55 2.76 6.21
CA ILE A 38 -1.16 3.18 6.19
C ILE A 38 -0.32 1.91 6.25
N LEU A 39 0.55 1.73 5.26
CA LEU A 39 1.44 0.59 5.16
C LEU A 39 2.88 1.09 5.08
N GLN A 40 3.73 0.64 5.99
CA GLN A 40 5.16 0.82 5.89
C GLN A 40 5.79 -0.47 5.40
N VAL A 41 6.53 -0.36 4.31
CA VAL A 41 7.18 -1.49 3.66
C VAL A 41 8.66 -1.23 3.52
N SER A 42 9.46 -2.27 3.71
CA SER A 42 10.90 -2.28 3.53
C SER A 42 11.29 -3.34 2.51
N GLY A 43 12.26 -3.04 1.66
CA GLY A 43 12.75 -3.99 0.67
C GLY A 43 13.97 -3.41 -0.06
N SER A 44 14.40 -4.10 -1.11
CA SER A 44 15.41 -3.54 -2.02
C SER A 44 14.85 -2.31 -2.75
N TRP A 45 15.75 -1.45 -3.22
CA TRP A 45 15.37 -0.26 -3.98
C TRP A 45 14.55 -0.59 -5.24
N ASP A 46 14.93 -1.67 -5.96
CA ASP A 46 14.19 -2.16 -7.13
C ASP A 46 12.78 -2.66 -6.75
N ALA A 47 12.69 -3.46 -5.68
CA ALA A 47 11.42 -3.98 -5.18
C ALA A 47 10.43 -2.84 -4.82
N LEU A 48 10.93 -1.82 -4.13
CA LEU A 48 10.14 -0.66 -3.73
C LEU A 48 9.70 0.18 -4.95
N ALA A 49 10.57 0.37 -5.95
CA ALA A 49 10.22 1.09 -7.18
C ALA A 49 9.16 0.34 -8.00
N ARG A 50 9.26 -0.99 -8.09
CA ARG A 50 8.26 -1.83 -8.75
C ARG A 50 6.91 -1.79 -8.04
N LEU A 51 6.93 -1.86 -6.71
CA LEU A 51 5.73 -1.74 -5.89
C LEU A 51 5.05 -0.38 -6.11
N GLU A 52 5.79 0.73 -6.03
CA GLU A 52 5.25 2.08 -6.25
C GLU A 52 4.61 2.23 -7.63
N THR A 53 5.27 1.71 -8.67
CA THR A 53 4.74 1.72 -10.04
C THR A 53 3.43 0.91 -10.13
N GLY A 54 3.38 -0.26 -9.48
CA GLY A 54 2.18 -1.10 -9.41
C GLY A 54 1.04 -0.49 -8.59
N LEU A 55 1.34 0.29 -7.55
CA LEU A 55 0.30 0.93 -6.72
C LEU A 55 -0.55 1.92 -7.52
N SER A 56 0.03 2.62 -8.50
CA SER A 56 -0.71 3.52 -9.37
C SER A 56 -1.76 2.78 -10.21
N SER A 57 -1.43 1.61 -10.77
CA SER A 57 -2.39 0.82 -11.54
C SER A 57 -3.47 0.18 -10.66
N LEU A 58 -3.10 -0.31 -9.48
CA LEU A 58 -4.04 -0.86 -8.50
C LEU A 58 -5.03 0.20 -7.99
N SER A 59 -4.56 1.43 -7.76
CA SER A 59 -5.39 2.55 -7.30
C SER A 59 -6.57 2.82 -8.25
N LYS A 60 -6.29 2.81 -9.56
CA LYS A 60 -7.30 3.01 -10.61
C LYS A 60 -8.25 1.81 -10.70
N LYS A 61 -7.73 0.59 -10.58
CA LYS A 61 -8.52 -0.65 -10.72
C LYS A 61 -9.52 -0.84 -9.58
N HIS A 62 -9.12 -0.49 -8.36
CA HIS A 62 -9.88 -0.72 -7.14
C HIS A 62 -10.46 0.57 -6.54
N ALA A 63 -10.48 1.65 -7.32
CA ALA A 63 -11.08 2.94 -6.96
C ALA A 63 -10.65 3.46 -5.57
N PHE A 64 -9.36 3.39 -5.25
CA PHE A 64 -8.81 3.94 -4.00
C PHE A 64 -7.72 4.97 -4.28
N THR A 65 -7.59 5.95 -3.40
CA THR A 65 -6.51 6.96 -3.47
C THR A 65 -5.27 6.45 -2.76
N THR A 66 -4.11 6.54 -3.40
CA THR A 66 -2.79 6.22 -2.83
C THR A 66 -1.95 7.47 -2.65
N SER A 67 -1.14 7.48 -1.59
CA SER A 67 -0.04 8.42 -1.41
C SER A 67 1.18 7.62 -1.00
N VAL A 68 2.28 7.81 -1.71
CA VAL A 68 3.54 7.11 -1.45
C VAL A 68 4.57 8.16 -1.04
N VAL A 69 5.23 7.92 0.08
CA VAL A 69 6.33 8.74 0.55
C VAL A 69 7.49 7.79 0.84
N ARG A 70 8.63 8.02 0.18
CA ARG A 70 9.87 7.30 0.52
C ARG A 70 10.43 7.88 1.81
N SER A 71 10.52 7.08 2.87
CA SER A 71 11.34 7.42 4.02
C SER A 71 12.80 7.31 3.62
N ALA A 72 13.56 8.40 3.73
CA ALA A 72 15.01 8.34 3.52
C ALA A 72 15.65 7.39 4.54
N THR A 73 16.70 6.68 4.13
CA THR A 73 17.64 6.07 5.07
C THR A 73 18.22 7.17 5.94
N LEU A 74 17.92 7.12 7.24
CA LEU A 74 18.70 7.81 8.27
C LEU A 74 20.14 7.30 8.24
#